data_AF-A0A1W0A6J8-F1
#
_entry.id   AF-A0A1W0A6J8-F1
#
_cell.length_a   1.000
_cell.length_b   1.000
_cell.length_c   1.000
_cell.angle_alpha   90.00
_cell.angle_beta   90.00
_cell.angle_gamma   90.00
#
_symmetry.space_group_name_H-M   'P 1'
#
loop_
_entity.id
_entity.type
_entity.pdbx_description
1 polymer ?
#
loop_
_entity_poly.entity_id
_entity_poly.type
_entity_poly.pdbx_seq_one_letter_code
_entity_poly.pdbx_strand_id
1 'polypeptide(L)'
;MSSNTITAPSFQKLWSFGNQSIEALFVHLLGRVFVNYNSSSNSSVDVLVSTDSQALLDLVYAEIVPRSFDLIIVNNRILPSKGKCQALNLTTLNPKVITQGNMLITLTVNKPVAMLWTMAAIVIDEGSLISNDESTKLHIRALDGGSIYYSVDKLKLKQLDWSMESFSNNTIAVLANEATTPKLHSSAFSNGAIYLESNERLEVKDSLVEAFSSGSIYYPHCDCATSEVSTFDHGIVNIASLICYKPSMTAFSNIQTTDSLSVSTFDEGLVNYFNSTPHHTTCLKSLTGAHFTPLKVQMFTKRTSTPTKLTIVSQVIDNSWFEAQATSVESFGAAFVIVAIVVFVLIRRGRRSQYKPLP
;
A
#
# COMPACT_ATOMS: atom_id res chain seq x y z
N MET A 1 -6.01 -11.12 -40.61
CA MET A 1 -5.83 -9.88 -39.83
C MET A 1 -7.03 -9.76 -38.92
N SER A 2 -6.88 -9.97 -37.60
CA SER A 2 -7.96 -9.73 -36.64
C SER A 2 -8.01 -8.24 -36.33
N SER A 3 -9.13 -7.57 -36.61
CA SER A 3 -9.34 -6.20 -36.13
C SER A 3 -9.68 -6.28 -34.65
N ASN A 4 -8.74 -5.91 -33.79
CA ASN A 4 -8.98 -5.79 -32.35
C ASN A 4 -9.77 -4.49 -32.11
N THR A 5 -11.07 -4.52 -32.39
CA THR A 5 -11.96 -3.42 -32.06
C THR A 5 -12.32 -3.52 -30.58
N ILE A 6 -11.91 -2.53 -29.80
CA ILE A 6 -12.33 -2.41 -28.39
C ILE A 6 -13.75 -1.86 -28.39
N THR A 7 -14.73 -2.71 -28.10
CA THR A 7 -16.13 -2.29 -27.97
C THR A 7 -16.33 -1.65 -26.59
N ALA A 8 -16.90 -0.45 -26.55
CA ALA A 8 -17.22 0.22 -25.30
C ALA A 8 -18.31 -0.56 -24.52
N PRO A 9 -18.31 -0.51 -23.17
CA PRO A 9 -19.35 -1.15 -22.37
C PRO A 9 -20.74 -0.57 -22.70
N SER A 10 -21.75 -1.44 -22.83
CA SER A 10 -23.10 -1.06 -23.27
C SER A 10 -24.04 -0.63 -22.15
N PHE A 11 -23.76 -1.03 -20.91
CA PHE A 11 -24.61 -0.74 -19.75
C PHE A 11 -23.91 0.23 -18.81
N GLN A 12 -24.64 1.24 -18.34
CA GLN A 12 -24.10 2.27 -17.45
C GLN A 12 -25.07 2.62 -16.32
N LYS A 13 -24.52 2.96 -15.15
CA LYS A 13 -25.28 3.47 -14.01
C LYS A 13 -24.50 4.58 -13.33
N LEU A 14 -25.18 5.70 -13.08
CA LEU A 14 -24.64 6.87 -12.41
C LEU A 14 -25.29 7.02 -11.03
N TRP A 15 -24.46 7.21 -10.00
CA TRP A 15 -24.89 7.70 -8.70
C TRP A 15 -24.28 9.07 -8.47
N SER A 16 -25.13 10.03 -8.09
CA SER A 16 -24.70 11.38 -7.72
C SER A 16 -25.08 11.65 -6.27
N PHE A 17 -24.10 11.99 -5.45
CA PHE A 17 -24.28 12.15 -4.00
C PHE A 17 -24.39 13.62 -3.56
N GLY A 18 -24.44 14.57 -4.50
CA GLY A 18 -24.56 15.98 -4.17
C GLY A 18 -23.32 16.53 -3.44
N ASN A 19 -23.48 17.64 -2.75
CA ASN A 19 -22.39 18.36 -2.07
C ASN A 19 -21.87 17.66 -0.79
N GLN A 20 -22.08 16.35 -0.66
CA GLN A 20 -21.56 15.61 0.48
C GLN A 20 -20.03 15.62 0.43
N SER A 21 -19.43 15.88 1.60
CA SER A 21 -17.99 15.79 1.79
C SER A 21 -17.67 14.38 2.23
N ILE A 22 -16.87 13.66 1.44
CA ILE A 22 -16.34 12.36 1.84
C ILE A 22 -14.88 12.54 2.29
N GLU A 23 -14.50 11.74 3.27
CA GLU A 23 -13.12 11.66 3.78
C GLU A 23 -12.43 10.37 3.29
N ALA A 24 -13.23 9.40 2.84
CA ALA A 24 -12.74 8.07 2.52
C ALA A 24 -13.44 7.43 1.31
N LEU A 25 -12.69 6.58 0.62
CA LEU A 25 -13.16 5.70 -0.46
C LEU A 25 -12.99 4.24 -0.04
N PHE A 26 -14.07 3.47 -0.09
CA PHE A 26 -14.07 2.03 0.13
C PHE A 26 -14.61 1.36 -1.12
N VAL A 27 -13.71 0.82 -1.92
CA VAL A 27 -13.98 0.20 -3.22
C VAL A 27 -13.84 -1.31 -3.06
N HIS A 28 -14.93 -1.95 -2.64
CA HIS A 28 -15.04 -3.40 -2.49
C HIS A 28 -15.71 -4.01 -3.73
N LEU A 29 -15.16 -3.69 -4.89
CA LEU A 29 -15.52 -4.28 -6.17
C LEU A 29 -14.25 -4.69 -6.89
N LEU A 30 -14.37 -5.63 -7.84
CA LEU A 30 -13.29 -5.96 -8.77
C LEU A 30 -13.39 -5.07 -10.02
N GLY A 31 -12.34 -5.03 -10.84
CA GLY A 31 -12.31 -4.28 -12.09
C GLY A 31 -11.31 -3.12 -12.07
N ARG A 32 -11.53 -2.14 -12.95
CA ARG A 32 -10.67 -0.95 -13.07
C ARG A 32 -11.43 0.29 -12.62
N VAL A 33 -10.76 1.11 -11.81
CA VAL A 33 -11.33 2.32 -11.21
C VAL A 33 -10.44 3.51 -11.53
N PHE A 34 -11.04 4.61 -11.96
CA PHE A 34 -10.37 5.89 -12.12
C PHE A 34 -10.95 6.85 -11.10
N VAL A 35 -10.10 7.52 -10.32
CA VAL A 35 -10.53 8.53 -9.34
C VAL A 35 -10.05 9.88 -9.81
N ASN A 36 -10.99 10.70 -10.24
CA ASN A 36 -10.75 12.01 -10.80
C ASN A 36 -11.11 13.07 -9.77
N TYR A 37 -10.29 14.11 -9.69
CA TYR A 37 -10.60 15.28 -8.88
C TYR A 37 -11.22 16.36 -9.77
N ASN A 38 -12.35 16.90 -9.34
CA ASN A 38 -12.99 18.01 -10.03
C ASN A 38 -13.25 19.15 -9.04
N SER A 39 -12.28 20.08 -8.97
CA SER A 39 -12.39 21.30 -8.15
C SER A 39 -13.51 22.25 -8.60
N SER A 40 -13.95 22.14 -9.86
CA SER A 40 -15.02 22.97 -10.43
C SER A 40 -16.41 22.39 -10.15
N SER A 41 -16.49 21.09 -9.84
CA SER A 41 -17.68 20.44 -9.30
C SER A 41 -17.85 20.85 -7.84
N ASN A 42 -18.39 22.02 -7.61
CA ASN A 42 -18.82 22.43 -6.26
C ASN A 42 -19.95 21.55 -5.70
N SER A 43 -20.38 20.48 -6.40
CA SER A 43 -21.69 19.88 -6.13
C SER A 43 -21.86 18.37 -6.24
N SER A 44 -20.87 17.56 -6.62
CA SER A 44 -21.05 16.10 -6.48
C SER A 44 -19.80 15.27 -6.31
N VAL A 45 -19.91 14.31 -5.41
CA VAL A 45 -19.25 13.02 -5.54
C VAL A 45 -20.10 12.18 -6.50
N ASP A 46 -19.51 11.77 -7.61
CA ASP A 46 -20.19 10.99 -8.66
C ASP A 46 -19.52 9.64 -8.85
N VAL A 47 -20.33 8.63 -9.14
CA VAL A 47 -19.90 7.26 -9.45
C VAL A 47 -20.55 6.85 -10.76
N LEU A 48 -19.76 6.71 -11.81
CA LEU A 48 -20.19 6.14 -13.08
C LEU A 48 -19.63 4.73 -13.21
N VAL A 49 -20.50 3.73 -13.25
CA VAL A 49 -20.12 2.34 -13.53
C VAL A 49 -20.54 2.01 -14.95
N SER A 50 -19.61 1.47 -15.73
CA SER A 50 -19.83 0.98 -17.10
C SER A 50 -19.45 -0.49 -17.19
N THR A 51 -20.32 -1.32 -17.77
CA THR A 51 -20.13 -2.77 -17.88
C THR A 51 -20.77 -3.34 -19.15
N ASP A 52 -20.29 -4.51 -19.57
CA ASP A 52 -20.87 -5.32 -20.66
C ASP A 52 -21.94 -6.31 -20.15
N SER A 53 -22.20 -6.33 -18.84
CA SER A 53 -23.13 -7.25 -18.20
C SER A 53 -24.15 -6.51 -17.32
N GLN A 54 -25.41 -6.47 -17.75
CA GLN A 54 -26.50 -5.88 -16.96
C GLN A 54 -26.66 -6.56 -15.60
N ALA A 55 -26.53 -7.89 -15.55
CA ALA A 55 -26.59 -8.64 -14.30
C ALA A 55 -25.49 -8.23 -13.30
N LEU A 56 -24.29 -7.91 -13.79
CA LEU A 56 -23.22 -7.36 -12.97
C LEU A 56 -23.57 -5.94 -12.50
N LEU A 57 -24.09 -5.07 -13.39
CA LEU A 57 -24.49 -3.70 -13.06
C LEU A 57 -25.55 -3.64 -11.95
N ASP A 58 -26.52 -4.56 -12.01
CA ASP A 58 -27.64 -4.65 -11.06
C ASP A 58 -27.17 -5.02 -9.65
N LEU A 59 -26.01 -5.67 -9.52
CA LEU A 59 -25.40 -6.01 -8.24
C LEU A 59 -24.62 -4.85 -7.63
N VAL A 60 -24.17 -3.88 -8.42
CA VAL A 60 -23.34 -2.78 -7.92
C VAL A 60 -24.18 -1.83 -7.05
N TYR A 61 -23.62 -1.49 -5.90
CA TYR A 61 -24.20 -0.63 -4.91
C TYR A 61 -23.21 0.45 -4.49
N ALA A 62 -23.68 1.69 -4.45
CA ALA A 62 -22.92 2.84 -3.99
C ALA A 62 -23.74 3.59 -2.93
N GLU A 63 -23.12 3.92 -1.82
CA GLU A 63 -23.70 4.73 -0.74
C GLU A 63 -22.63 5.55 -0.04
N ILE A 64 -23.01 6.66 0.61
CA ILE A 64 -22.14 7.36 1.57
C ILE A 64 -22.56 6.94 2.97
N VAL A 65 -21.63 6.35 3.72
CA VAL A 65 -21.88 5.83 5.06
C VAL A 65 -20.73 6.13 6.02
N PRO A 66 -21.00 6.26 7.33
CA PRO A 66 -19.95 6.45 8.33
C PRO A 66 -19.12 5.17 8.50
N ARG A 67 -17.82 5.22 8.20
CA ARG A 67 -16.88 4.09 8.30
C ARG A 67 -15.64 4.45 9.11
N SER A 68 -14.98 3.42 9.63
CA SER A 68 -13.62 3.49 10.15
C SER A 68 -12.70 2.70 9.22
N PHE A 69 -11.43 3.10 9.18
CA PHE A 69 -10.37 2.38 8.48
C PHE A 69 -9.84 1.17 9.27
N ASP A 70 -10.37 0.97 10.48
CA ASP A 70 -10.11 -0.23 11.26
C ASP A 70 -10.60 -1.48 10.53
N LEU A 71 -9.74 -2.49 10.50
CA LEU A 71 -10.08 -3.80 9.96
C LEU A 71 -10.84 -4.58 11.03
N ILE A 72 -12.07 -4.98 10.74
CA ILE A 72 -12.74 -6.02 11.51
C ILE A 72 -12.67 -7.30 10.70
N ILE A 73 -12.13 -8.34 11.32
CA ILE A 73 -12.15 -9.68 10.74
C ILE A 73 -13.33 -10.43 11.36
N VAL A 74 -14.32 -10.75 10.54
CA VAL A 74 -15.48 -11.57 10.96
C VAL A 74 -15.54 -12.79 10.04
N ASN A 75 -15.51 -14.00 10.60
CA ASN A 75 -15.56 -15.24 9.84
C ASN A 75 -14.52 -15.29 8.69
N ASN A 76 -13.27 -14.92 9.00
CA ASN A 76 -12.16 -14.85 8.03
C ASN A 76 -12.38 -13.87 6.86
N ARG A 77 -13.33 -12.95 6.97
CA ARG A 77 -13.56 -11.88 6.00
C ARG A 77 -13.18 -10.55 6.61
N ILE A 78 -12.47 -9.76 5.82
CA ILE A 78 -12.11 -8.40 6.17
C ILE A 78 -13.32 -7.52 5.84
N LEU A 79 -13.91 -6.90 6.85
CA LEU A 79 -15.06 -6.03 6.72
C LEU A 79 -14.72 -4.61 7.19
N PRO A 80 -15.23 -3.59 6.50
CA PRO A 80 -15.06 -2.21 6.95
C PRO A 80 -15.85 -1.99 8.25
N SER A 81 -15.15 -1.46 9.26
CA SER A 81 -15.74 -1.10 10.55
C SER A 81 -16.70 0.09 10.43
N LYS A 82 -17.66 0.17 11.36
CA LYS A 82 -18.43 1.41 11.56
C LYS A 82 -17.52 2.46 12.19
N GLY A 83 -17.61 3.70 11.72
CA GLY A 83 -16.78 4.80 12.23
C GLY A 83 -17.42 6.16 12.05
N LYS A 84 -16.61 7.21 12.17
CA LYS A 84 -17.08 8.61 12.10
C LYS A 84 -16.83 9.25 10.74
N CYS A 85 -15.92 8.69 9.94
CA CYS A 85 -15.51 9.28 8.65
C CYS A 85 -16.61 9.02 7.62
N GLN A 86 -17.05 10.05 6.91
CA GLN A 86 -17.99 9.88 5.80
C GLN A 86 -17.26 9.23 4.64
N ALA A 87 -17.72 8.05 4.25
CA ALA A 87 -17.04 7.22 3.29
C ALA A 87 -17.96 6.84 2.14
N LEU A 88 -17.49 7.00 0.90
CA LEU A 88 -18.15 6.39 -0.25
C LEU A 88 -17.86 4.88 -0.20
N ASN A 89 -18.89 4.09 0.01
CA ASN A 89 -18.85 2.64 0.02
C ASN A 89 -19.40 2.12 -1.32
N LEU A 90 -18.52 1.55 -2.12
CA LEU A 90 -18.83 0.92 -3.39
C LEU A 90 -18.67 -0.59 -3.24
N THR A 91 -19.76 -1.34 -3.32
CA THR A 91 -19.83 -2.77 -2.98
C THR A 91 -20.89 -3.50 -3.82
N THR A 92 -21.11 -4.77 -3.54
CA THR A 92 -22.17 -5.60 -4.16
C THR A 92 -23.35 -5.83 -3.20
N LEU A 93 -24.58 -5.73 -3.70
CA LEU A 93 -25.81 -6.02 -2.94
C LEU A 93 -25.90 -7.49 -2.51
N ASN A 94 -25.41 -8.41 -3.35
CA ASN A 94 -25.54 -9.84 -3.14
C ASN A 94 -24.19 -10.55 -3.42
N PRO A 95 -23.25 -10.55 -2.45
CA PRO A 95 -21.89 -11.08 -2.64
C PRO A 95 -21.81 -12.59 -2.89
N LYS A 96 -22.95 -13.30 -2.88
CA LYS A 96 -23.03 -14.74 -3.17
C LYS A 96 -23.42 -15.04 -4.62
N VAL A 97 -23.92 -14.05 -5.36
CA VAL A 97 -24.32 -14.22 -6.76
C VAL A 97 -23.06 -14.15 -7.62
N ILE A 98 -22.77 -15.23 -8.34
CA ILE A 98 -21.66 -15.28 -9.28
C ILE A 98 -22.10 -14.57 -10.55
N THR A 99 -21.34 -13.57 -10.96
CA THR A 99 -21.52 -12.85 -12.23
C THR A 99 -20.17 -12.72 -12.90
N GLN A 100 -20.20 -12.49 -14.20
CA GLN A 100 -19.01 -12.23 -15.02
C GLN A 100 -19.29 -11.04 -15.94
N GLY A 101 -18.24 -10.30 -16.25
CA GLY A 101 -18.27 -9.15 -17.14
C GLY A 101 -17.05 -8.28 -16.92
N ASN A 102 -16.84 -7.35 -17.85
CA ASN A 102 -15.84 -6.30 -17.70
C ASN A 102 -16.48 -5.09 -17.02
N MET A 103 -15.81 -4.54 -16.02
CA MET A 103 -16.30 -3.38 -15.29
C MET A 103 -15.25 -2.26 -15.23
N LEU A 104 -15.69 -1.07 -15.64
CA LEU A 104 -14.97 0.18 -15.53
C LEU A 104 -15.76 1.13 -14.62
N ILE A 105 -15.08 1.69 -13.63
CA ILE A 105 -15.68 2.63 -12.67
C ILE A 105 -14.94 3.95 -12.79
N THR A 106 -15.68 5.05 -12.95
CA THR A 106 -15.14 6.40 -12.86
C THR A 106 -15.75 7.07 -11.65
N LEU A 107 -14.90 7.41 -10.69
CA LEU A 107 -15.24 8.14 -9.47
C LEU A 107 -14.79 9.58 -9.64
N THR A 108 -15.68 10.53 -9.41
CA THR A 108 -15.31 11.96 -9.33
C THR A 108 -15.47 12.42 -7.90
N VAL A 109 -14.42 12.95 -7.31
CA VAL A 109 -14.45 13.55 -5.97
C VAL A 109 -14.37 15.07 -6.07
N ASN A 110 -15.20 15.74 -5.27
CA ASN A 110 -15.24 17.21 -5.18
C ASN A 110 -14.22 17.77 -4.16
N LYS A 111 -13.62 16.90 -3.36
CA LYS A 111 -12.56 17.21 -2.39
C LYS A 111 -11.55 16.05 -2.32
N PRO A 112 -10.28 16.34 -2.02
CA PRO A 112 -9.30 15.29 -1.78
C PRO A 112 -9.74 14.37 -0.63
N VAL A 113 -9.60 13.07 -0.80
CA VAL A 113 -9.90 12.08 0.25
C VAL A 113 -8.64 11.71 1.00
N ALA A 114 -8.79 11.43 2.30
CA ALA A 114 -7.71 11.08 3.21
C ALA A 114 -7.46 9.58 3.27
N MET A 115 -8.47 8.78 2.93
CA MET A 115 -8.42 7.33 3.10
C MET A 115 -8.91 6.62 1.85
N LEU A 116 -8.19 5.60 1.40
CA LEU A 116 -8.58 4.78 0.27
C LEU A 116 -8.31 3.31 0.57
N TRP A 117 -9.36 2.52 0.50
CA TRP A 117 -9.31 1.07 0.58
C TRP A 117 -9.93 0.48 -0.69
N THR A 118 -9.17 -0.32 -1.43
CA THR A 118 -9.64 -0.94 -2.67
C THR A 118 -9.38 -2.45 -2.73
N MET A 119 -10.26 -3.15 -3.45
CA MET A 119 -10.04 -4.48 -4.03
C MET A 119 -9.98 -4.46 -5.56
N ALA A 120 -10.14 -3.28 -6.16
CA ALA A 120 -9.98 -3.04 -7.59
C ALA A 120 -8.60 -2.47 -7.92
N ALA A 121 -8.20 -2.59 -9.19
CA ALA A 121 -7.11 -1.80 -9.73
C ALA A 121 -7.58 -0.35 -9.91
N ILE A 122 -6.94 0.60 -9.22
CA ILE A 122 -7.32 2.00 -9.16
C ILE A 122 -6.18 2.90 -9.65
N VAL A 123 -6.51 3.80 -10.56
CA VAL A 123 -5.66 4.90 -10.99
C VAL A 123 -6.23 6.18 -10.41
N ILE A 124 -5.37 6.97 -9.79
CA ILE A 124 -5.77 8.15 -9.03
C ILE A 124 -5.15 9.37 -9.67
N ASP A 125 -6.01 10.30 -10.09
CA ASP A 125 -5.57 11.60 -10.59
C ASP A 125 -5.08 12.50 -9.46
N GLU A 126 -4.22 13.43 -9.82
CA GLU A 126 -3.71 14.46 -8.92
C GLU A 126 -4.87 15.27 -8.29
N GLY A 127 -4.77 15.51 -6.98
CA GLY A 127 -5.78 16.20 -6.19
C GLY A 127 -6.91 15.31 -5.67
N SER A 128 -7.01 14.06 -6.13
CA SER A 128 -8.03 13.11 -5.62
C SER A 128 -7.71 12.60 -4.22
N LEU A 129 -6.43 12.47 -3.87
CA LEU A 129 -5.96 12.17 -2.52
C LEU A 129 -5.40 13.42 -1.85
N ILE A 130 -5.53 13.46 -0.53
CA ILE A 130 -4.96 14.55 0.26
C ILE A 130 -3.44 14.58 0.11
N SER A 131 -2.89 15.73 -0.27
CA SER A 131 -1.47 15.86 -0.59
C SER A 131 -0.79 17.06 0.03
N ASN A 132 -1.53 18.00 0.62
CA ASN A 132 -0.99 19.27 1.13
C ASN A 132 -1.68 19.78 2.40
N ASP A 133 -2.45 18.93 3.09
CA ASP A 133 -3.10 19.29 4.35
C ASP A 133 -2.21 18.92 5.53
N GLU A 134 -2.03 19.90 6.42
CA GLU A 134 -1.22 19.75 7.60
C GLU A 134 -1.91 18.91 8.67
N SER A 135 -3.25 18.81 8.65
CA SER A 135 -4.05 18.28 9.76
C SER A 135 -4.58 16.85 9.56
N THR A 136 -4.29 16.21 8.42
CA THR A 136 -4.95 14.97 8.01
C THR A 136 -3.97 13.83 7.71
N LYS A 137 -4.34 12.60 8.10
CA LYS A 137 -3.59 11.37 7.79
C LYS A 137 -3.92 10.90 6.37
N LEU A 138 -2.92 10.40 5.64
CA LEU A 138 -3.16 9.69 4.39
C LEU A 138 -3.07 8.18 4.64
N HIS A 139 -4.15 7.45 4.41
CA HIS A 139 -4.19 6.00 4.53
C HIS A 139 -4.59 5.35 3.20
N ILE A 140 -3.73 4.48 2.68
CA ILE A 140 -3.97 3.79 1.42
C ILE A 140 -3.82 2.28 1.61
N ARG A 141 -4.80 1.50 1.18
CA ARG A 141 -4.85 0.05 1.38
C ARG A 141 -5.34 -0.68 0.14
N ALA A 142 -4.59 -1.70 -0.28
CA ALA A 142 -4.93 -2.58 -1.40
C ALA A 142 -5.10 -4.04 -0.93
N LEU A 143 -6.30 -4.61 -1.11
CA LEU A 143 -6.65 -5.99 -0.73
C LEU A 143 -7.04 -6.84 -1.96
N ASP A 144 -6.94 -8.17 -1.83
CA ASP A 144 -7.60 -9.17 -2.68
C ASP A 144 -7.66 -8.90 -4.20
N GLY A 145 -6.51 -8.59 -4.84
CA GLY A 145 -6.40 -8.32 -6.27
C GLY A 145 -6.39 -6.84 -6.66
N GLY A 146 -6.59 -5.92 -5.69
CA GLY A 146 -6.52 -4.49 -5.91
C GLY A 146 -5.10 -3.99 -6.19
N SER A 147 -4.96 -2.89 -6.91
CA SER A 147 -3.65 -2.21 -7.05
C SER A 147 -3.90 -0.72 -7.14
N ILE A 148 -2.99 0.09 -6.60
CA ILE A 148 -3.15 1.54 -6.52
C ILE A 148 -2.01 2.18 -7.28
N TYR A 149 -2.35 3.05 -8.22
CA TYR A 149 -1.39 3.87 -8.95
C TYR A 149 -1.74 5.34 -8.71
N TYR A 150 -0.83 6.05 -8.05
CA TYR A 150 -1.01 7.46 -7.73
C TYR A 150 0.22 8.25 -8.16
N SER A 151 0.00 9.28 -8.99
CA SER A 151 1.05 10.21 -9.39
C SER A 151 0.63 11.64 -9.04
N VAL A 152 1.53 12.38 -8.43
CA VAL A 152 1.28 13.74 -7.92
C VAL A 152 2.55 14.56 -8.00
N ASP A 153 2.48 15.87 -8.22
CA ASP A 153 3.69 16.70 -8.21
C ASP A 153 4.28 16.76 -6.79
N LYS A 154 3.44 17.12 -5.81
CA LYS A 154 3.85 17.35 -4.42
C LYS A 154 2.97 16.60 -3.43
N LEU A 155 3.59 15.79 -2.58
CA LEU A 155 2.95 15.06 -1.48
C LEU A 155 3.56 15.48 -0.13
N LYS A 156 3.06 16.57 0.44
CA LYS A 156 3.55 17.20 1.67
C LYS A 156 2.52 17.09 2.79
N LEU A 157 2.71 16.11 3.66
CA LEU A 157 1.88 15.88 4.85
C LEU A 157 2.63 16.43 6.06
N LYS A 158 2.06 17.38 6.84
CA LYS A 158 2.85 18.10 7.86
C LYS A 158 2.69 17.65 9.32
N GLN A 159 1.57 17.06 9.73
CA GLN A 159 1.43 16.61 11.14
C GLN A 159 1.19 15.11 11.30
N LEU A 160 0.67 14.42 10.28
CA LEU A 160 -0.01 13.15 10.49
C LEU A 160 0.45 12.03 9.54
N ASP A 161 0.42 10.82 10.11
CA ASP A 161 0.92 9.56 9.55
C ASP A 161 0.48 9.34 8.10
N TRP A 162 1.44 9.04 7.23
CA TRP A 162 1.18 8.40 5.94
C TRP A 162 1.29 6.89 6.11
N SER A 163 0.23 6.16 5.81
CA SER A 163 0.20 4.70 5.88
C SER A 163 -0.14 4.08 4.54
N MET A 164 0.64 3.09 4.12
CA MET A 164 0.40 2.27 2.95
C MET A 164 0.39 0.80 3.34
N GLU A 165 -0.66 0.07 2.97
CA GLU A 165 -0.78 -1.36 3.27
C GLU A 165 -1.18 -2.16 2.04
N SER A 166 -0.29 -3.06 1.61
CA SER A 166 -0.51 -3.93 0.45
C SER A 166 -0.60 -5.39 0.92
N PHE A 167 -1.64 -6.10 0.49
CA PHE A 167 -1.88 -7.50 0.85
C PHE A 167 -1.96 -8.38 -0.40
N SER A 168 -1.86 -9.69 -0.26
CA SER A 168 -2.10 -10.66 -1.35
C SER A 168 -1.18 -10.40 -2.56
N ASN A 169 -1.67 -10.28 -3.80
CA ASN A 169 -0.83 -10.10 -5.00
C ASN A 169 -0.96 -8.67 -5.57
N ASN A 170 -0.92 -7.67 -4.69
CA ASN A 170 -1.31 -6.30 -5.00
C ASN A 170 -0.13 -5.36 -5.06
N THR A 171 -0.27 -4.24 -5.78
CA THR A 171 0.78 -3.21 -5.81
C THR A 171 0.20 -1.87 -5.38
N ILE A 172 0.91 -1.14 -4.51
CA ILE A 172 0.71 0.29 -4.31
C ILE A 172 1.92 1.00 -4.91
N ALA A 173 1.72 1.77 -5.96
CA ALA A 173 2.73 2.58 -6.61
C ALA A 173 2.39 4.06 -6.43
N VAL A 174 3.26 4.80 -5.73
CA VAL A 174 3.16 6.24 -5.54
C VAL A 174 4.37 6.91 -6.17
N LEU A 175 4.14 7.80 -7.13
CA LEU A 175 5.16 8.58 -7.81
C LEU A 175 4.94 10.05 -7.50
N ALA A 176 5.90 10.68 -6.80
CA ALA A 176 5.86 12.11 -6.49
C ALA A 176 7.09 12.83 -7.03
N ASN A 177 7.03 14.12 -7.40
CA ASN A 177 8.27 14.86 -7.62
C ASN A 177 8.92 15.21 -6.29
N GLU A 178 8.15 15.79 -5.37
CA GLU A 178 8.53 16.01 -3.98
C GLU A 178 7.56 15.31 -3.03
N ALA A 179 8.08 14.59 -2.04
CA ALA A 179 7.30 14.01 -0.96
C ALA A 179 7.93 14.32 0.40
N THR A 180 7.11 14.73 1.37
CA THR A 180 7.55 15.04 2.72
C THR A 180 6.51 14.59 3.72
N THR A 181 6.93 13.80 4.72
CA THR A 181 6.07 13.43 5.83
C THR A 181 6.86 13.26 7.13
N PRO A 182 6.32 13.67 8.29
CA PRO A 182 6.90 13.31 9.58
C PRO A 182 6.95 11.80 9.79
N LYS A 183 5.94 11.07 9.31
CA LYS A 183 5.78 9.65 9.60
C LYS A 183 5.31 8.89 8.37
N LEU A 184 6.06 7.87 8.00
CA LEU A 184 5.71 6.93 6.94
C LEU A 184 5.61 5.51 7.53
N HIS A 185 4.44 4.90 7.44
CA HIS A 185 4.24 3.49 7.76
C HIS A 185 3.92 2.74 6.48
N SER A 186 4.65 1.66 6.20
CA SER A 186 4.42 0.87 5.00
C SER A 186 4.50 -0.61 5.35
N SER A 187 3.44 -1.34 5.02
CA SER A 187 3.33 -2.76 5.32
C SER A 187 2.94 -3.54 4.06
N ALA A 188 3.77 -4.50 3.70
CA ALA A 188 3.52 -5.43 2.59
C ALA A 188 3.36 -6.85 3.14
N PHE A 189 2.23 -7.50 2.84
CA PHE A 189 1.89 -8.84 3.30
C PHE A 189 1.68 -9.79 2.12
N SER A 190 1.93 -11.08 2.33
CA SER A 190 1.81 -12.11 1.28
C SER A 190 2.71 -11.79 0.09
N ASN A 191 2.23 -11.56 -1.13
CA ASN A 191 3.04 -11.10 -2.27
C ASN A 191 2.78 -9.61 -2.59
N GLY A 192 2.28 -8.85 -1.62
CA GLY A 192 1.96 -7.44 -1.78
C GLY A 192 3.24 -6.64 -2.05
N ALA A 193 3.14 -5.63 -2.88
CA ALA A 193 4.23 -4.73 -3.23
C ALA A 193 3.87 -3.28 -2.90
N ILE A 194 4.85 -2.53 -2.40
CA ILE A 194 4.78 -1.08 -2.25
C ILE A 194 5.99 -0.47 -2.95
N TYR A 195 5.72 0.47 -3.86
CA TYR A 195 6.69 1.24 -4.60
C TYR A 195 6.41 2.72 -4.32
N LEU A 196 7.37 3.42 -3.72
CA LEU A 196 7.30 4.86 -3.53
C LEU A 196 8.55 5.48 -4.12
N GLU A 197 8.36 6.24 -5.20
CA GLU A 197 9.43 6.95 -5.90
C GLU A 197 9.24 8.46 -5.77
N SER A 198 10.36 9.15 -5.53
CA SER A 198 10.43 10.59 -5.66
C SER A 198 11.53 10.99 -6.63
N ASN A 199 11.20 11.83 -7.61
CA ASN A 199 12.15 12.28 -8.63
C ASN A 199 13.13 13.34 -8.10
N GLU A 200 12.67 14.21 -7.19
CA GLU A 200 13.47 15.31 -6.66
C GLU A 200 13.86 15.12 -5.19
N ARG A 201 12.87 14.88 -4.32
CA ARG A 201 13.10 14.80 -2.87
C ARG A 201 12.01 14.01 -2.17
N LEU A 202 12.37 12.91 -1.51
CA LEU A 202 11.54 12.26 -0.50
C LEU A 202 12.18 12.47 0.88
N GLU A 203 11.50 13.16 1.77
CA GLU A 203 11.95 13.41 3.14
C GLU A 203 10.97 12.80 4.15
N VAL A 204 11.47 11.87 4.95
CA VAL A 204 10.67 11.16 5.96
C VAL A 204 11.36 11.28 7.32
N LYS A 205 10.72 11.90 8.31
CA LYS A 205 11.38 11.99 9.63
C LYS A 205 11.48 10.60 10.29
N ASP A 206 10.36 9.90 10.43
CA ASP A 206 10.31 8.56 11.02
C ASP A 206 9.63 7.58 10.05
N SER A 207 10.33 6.53 9.62
CA SER A 207 9.75 5.45 8.82
C SER A 207 9.61 4.15 9.60
N LEU A 208 8.47 3.48 9.44
CA LEU A 208 8.23 2.10 9.86
C LEU A 208 7.91 1.28 8.61
N VAL A 209 8.75 0.31 8.30
CA VAL A 209 8.65 -0.51 7.09
C VAL A 209 8.55 -1.97 7.50
N GLU A 210 7.47 -2.63 7.10
CA GLU A 210 7.19 -4.02 7.48
C GLU A 210 6.90 -4.87 6.24
N ALA A 211 7.68 -5.93 6.02
CA ALA A 211 7.46 -6.86 4.92
C ALA A 211 7.30 -8.29 5.45
N PHE A 212 6.13 -8.89 5.28
CA PHE A 212 5.82 -10.24 5.78
C PHE A 212 5.60 -11.22 4.64
N SER A 213 5.92 -12.49 4.87
CA SER A 213 5.77 -13.57 3.90
C SER A 213 6.64 -13.34 2.66
N SER A 214 6.10 -12.91 1.53
CA SER A 214 6.86 -12.55 0.31
C SER A 214 6.66 -11.08 -0.07
N GLY A 215 6.22 -10.26 0.90
CA GLY A 215 5.88 -8.86 0.68
C GLY A 215 7.11 -8.08 0.26
N SER A 216 6.96 -7.11 -0.63
CA SER A 216 8.06 -6.32 -1.16
C SER A 216 7.83 -4.83 -0.99
N ILE A 217 8.86 -4.11 -0.56
CA ILE A 217 8.83 -2.64 -0.42
C ILE A 217 10.08 -2.06 -1.06
N TYR A 218 9.91 -1.05 -1.92
CA TYR A 218 10.99 -0.44 -2.68
C TYR A 218 10.92 1.09 -2.67
N TYR A 219 11.98 1.73 -2.16
CA TYR A 219 12.18 3.20 -2.18
C TYR A 219 13.51 3.53 -2.88
N PRO A 220 13.49 4.02 -4.13
CA PRO A 220 14.72 4.26 -4.89
C PRO A 220 15.51 5.48 -4.40
N HIS A 221 14.89 6.46 -3.77
CA HIS A 221 15.52 7.68 -3.26
C HIS A 221 14.74 8.21 -2.06
N CYS A 222 15.40 8.45 -0.92
CA CYS A 222 14.79 9.07 0.25
C CYS A 222 15.85 9.53 1.26
N ASP A 223 15.57 10.62 1.96
CA ASP A 223 16.29 11.02 3.17
C ASP A 223 15.41 10.75 4.39
N CYS A 224 16.00 10.18 5.45
CA CYS A 224 15.26 9.92 6.67
C CYS A 224 16.01 10.24 7.97
N ALA A 225 15.29 10.59 9.04
CA ALA A 225 15.94 10.75 10.36
C ALA A 225 16.04 9.39 11.06
N THR A 226 14.93 8.68 11.22
CA THR A 226 14.88 7.34 11.81
C THR A 226 14.10 6.38 10.91
N SER A 227 14.53 5.12 10.88
CA SER A 227 13.81 4.06 10.17
C SER A 227 13.81 2.77 10.98
N GLU A 228 12.63 2.24 11.27
CA GLU A 228 12.46 0.87 11.76
C GLU A 228 12.07 -0.02 10.58
N VAL A 229 12.87 -1.03 10.28
CA VAL A 229 12.55 -2.04 9.26
C VAL A 229 12.37 -3.39 9.92
N SER A 230 11.26 -4.07 9.63
CA SER A 230 11.02 -5.43 10.07
C SER A 230 10.60 -6.27 8.89
N THR A 231 11.37 -7.30 8.57
CA THR A 231 10.94 -8.32 7.62
C THR A 231 10.72 -9.66 8.33
N PHE A 232 9.84 -10.48 7.78
CA PHE A 232 9.51 -11.80 8.30
C PHE A 232 9.32 -12.76 7.12
N ASP A 233 9.72 -14.03 7.30
CA ASP A 233 9.84 -15.04 6.25
C ASP A 233 10.74 -14.55 5.07
N HIS A 234 10.17 -14.44 3.87
CA HIS A 234 10.82 -14.03 2.62
C HIS A 234 10.52 -12.57 2.25
N GLY A 235 10.11 -11.74 3.22
CA GLY A 235 9.80 -10.34 2.98
C GLY A 235 11.04 -9.57 2.52
N ILE A 236 10.91 -8.76 1.46
CA ILE A 236 12.01 -8.02 0.85
C ILE A 236 11.79 -6.52 1.05
N VAL A 237 12.75 -5.86 1.69
CA VAL A 237 12.77 -4.39 1.78
C VAL A 237 14.03 -3.88 1.08
N ASN A 238 13.83 -3.14 0.00
CA ASN A 238 14.89 -2.45 -0.70
C ASN A 238 14.79 -0.95 -0.48
N ILE A 239 15.59 -0.51 0.47
CA ILE A 239 15.74 0.89 0.84
C ILE A 239 17.21 1.29 0.77
N ALA A 240 17.97 0.70 -0.15
CA ALA A 240 19.43 0.88 -0.22
C ALA A 240 19.85 2.34 -0.43
N SER A 241 18.96 3.14 -1.02
CA SER A 241 19.17 4.56 -1.27
C SER A 241 18.61 5.47 -0.17
N LEU A 242 18.16 4.92 0.96
CA LEU A 242 17.71 5.69 2.11
C LEU A 242 18.93 6.18 2.91
N ILE A 243 19.14 7.48 2.98
CA ILE A 243 20.13 8.06 3.90
C ILE A 243 19.44 8.31 5.24
N CYS A 244 19.52 7.33 6.14
CA CYS A 244 18.94 7.43 7.48
C CYS A 244 19.99 7.74 8.55
N TYR A 245 19.67 8.62 9.50
CA TYR A 245 20.58 8.92 10.61
C TYR A 245 20.65 7.75 11.61
N LYS A 246 19.51 7.25 12.10
CA LYS A 246 19.47 6.15 13.09
C LYS A 246 18.48 5.04 12.73
N PRO A 247 18.79 4.17 11.76
CA PRO A 247 17.97 3.00 11.47
C PRO A 247 18.12 1.85 12.47
N SER A 248 17.01 1.17 12.75
CA SER A 248 16.94 -0.11 13.46
C SER A 248 16.25 -1.13 12.57
N MET A 249 16.81 -2.33 12.47
CA MET A 249 16.38 -3.33 11.51
C MET A 249 16.23 -4.72 12.12
N THR A 250 15.23 -5.44 11.61
CA THR A 250 15.02 -6.86 11.84
C THR A 250 14.89 -7.55 10.47
N ALA A 251 15.86 -8.39 10.09
CA ALA A 251 15.87 -9.26 8.89
C ALA A 251 15.93 -8.60 7.47
N PHE A 252 15.85 -9.45 6.43
CA PHE A 252 16.21 -9.27 5.00
C PHE A 252 16.02 -7.88 4.41
N SER A 253 17.11 -7.18 4.10
CA SER A 253 17.01 -5.81 3.61
C SER A 253 18.31 -5.26 3.02
N ASN A 254 18.17 -4.28 2.13
CA ASN A 254 19.28 -3.42 1.69
C ASN A 254 19.09 -2.02 2.30
N ILE A 255 20.08 -1.48 3.03
CA ILE A 255 19.99 -0.15 3.68
C ILE A 255 21.27 0.68 3.55
N GLN A 256 21.16 2.01 3.71
CA GLN A 256 22.26 2.94 3.94
C GLN A 256 22.02 3.75 5.26
N THR A 257 23.09 4.04 6.01
CA THR A 257 23.04 4.84 7.26
C THR A 257 24.22 5.80 7.33
N THR A 258 24.11 6.87 8.11
CA THR A 258 25.20 7.85 8.31
C THR A 258 25.79 7.85 9.71
N ASP A 259 25.08 7.32 10.71
CA ASP A 259 25.55 7.36 12.12
C ASP A 259 25.59 5.97 12.74
N SER A 260 24.43 5.34 12.96
CA SER A 260 24.35 4.04 13.63
C SER A 260 23.41 3.08 12.91
N LEU A 261 23.65 1.78 13.08
CA LEU A 261 22.79 0.72 12.55
C LEU A 261 22.62 -0.37 13.61
N SER A 262 21.38 -0.60 14.04
CA SER A 262 21.01 -1.71 14.92
C SER A 262 20.38 -2.82 14.09
N VAL A 263 20.98 -4.01 14.04
CA VAL A 263 20.47 -5.14 13.25
C VAL A 263 20.21 -6.33 14.16
N SER A 264 19.06 -6.95 13.98
CA SER A 264 18.74 -8.27 14.50
C SER A 264 18.25 -9.17 13.36
N THR A 265 18.70 -10.41 13.32
CA THR A 265 18.25 -11.39 12.32
C THR A 265 17.93 -12.69 13.04
N PHE A 266 16.95 -13.41 12.52
CA PHE A 266 16.69 -14.79 12.88
C PHE A 266 16.89 -15.64 11.61
N ASP A 267 17.34 -16.88 11.78
CA ASP A 267 17.59 -17.84 10.70
C ASP A 267 18.53 -17.29 9.60
N GLU A 268 18.15 -17.45 8.32
CA GLU A 268 18.98 -17.11 7.15
C GLU A 268 18.85 -15.63 6.69
N GLY A 269 18.37 -14.75 7.57
CA GLY A 269 18.21 -13.32 7.31
C GLY A 269 19.48 -12.65 6.77
N LEU A 270 19.39 -12.03 5.59
CA LEU A 270 20.49 -11.30 4.95
C LEU A 270 20.26 -9.79 4.98
N VAL A 271 21.15 -9.05 5.65
CA VAL A 271 21.16 -7.58 5.59
C VAL A 271 22.36 -7.15 4.76
N ASN A 272 22.10 -6.54 3.61
CA ASN A 272 23.13 -5.88 2.82
C ASN A 272 23.15 -4.39 3.15
N TYR A 273 24.36 -3.86 3.25
CA TYR A 273 24.59 -2.49 3.63
C TYR A 273 25.36 -1.75 2.53
N PHE A 274 24.86 -0.59 2.11
CA PHE A 274 25.50 0.27 1.10
C PHE A 274 26.01 1.56 1.77
N ASN A 275 27.25 1.92 1.47
CA ASN A 275 28.02 2.80 2.34
C ASN A 275 27.97 4.29 1.94
N SER A 276 27.52 5.13 2.88
CA SER A 276 28.36 6.17 3.51
C SER A 276 28.78 5.62 4.89
N THR A 277 30.05 5.71 5.31
CA THR A 277 30.53 4.99 6.52
C THR A 277 29.84 5.54 7.76
N PRO A 278 29.04 4.74 8.49
CA PRO A 278 28.41 5.20 9.72
C PRO A 278 29.49 5.44 10.77
N HIS A 279 29.43 6.59 11.44
CA HIS A 279 30.46 6.96 12.42
C HIS A 279 30.51 6.04 13.65
N HIS A 280 29.41 5.34 13.99
CA HIS A 280 29.31 4.51 15.19
C HIS A 280 28.48 3.22 14.97
N THR A 281 29.15 2.08 14.86
CA THR A 281 28.48 0.77 14.92
C THR A 281 28.44 0.25 16.36
N THR A 282 27.29 0.27 17.02
CA THR A 282 27.11 -0.45 18.28
C THR A 282 26.80 -1.92 18.01
N CYS A 283 27.77 -2.78 18.32
CA CYS A 283 27.64 -4.22 18.28
C CYS A 283 26.52 -4.68 19.23
N LEU A 284 25.43 -5.24 18.70
CA LEU A 284 24.43 -5.95 19.51
C LEU A 284 24.97 -7.35 19.84
N LYS A 285 24.75 -7.77 21.09
CA LYS A 285 25.21 -9.05 21.64
C LYS A 285 24.52 -10.21 20.90
N SER A 286 25.33 -11.12 20.39
CA SER A 286 24.95 -12.47 19.97
C SER A 286 24.10 -13.13 21.07
N LEU A 287 22.80 -13.35 20.81
CA LEU A 287 21.98 -14.22 21.63
C LEU A 287 22.32 -15.66 21.27
N THR A 288 23.15 -16.30 22.09
CA THR A 288 23.49 -17.71 21.98
C THR A 288 22.29 -18.57 22.38
N GLY A 289 21.56 -19.08 21.39
CA GLY A 289 20.65 -20.23 21.48
C GLY A 289 21.00 -21.21 20.35
N ALA A 290 20.93 -22.51 20.58
CA ALA A 290 21.40 -23.51 19.63
C ALA A 290 20.65 -23.41 18.28
N HIS A 291 21.39 -23.33 17.16
CA HIS A 291 20.96 -23.09 15.77
C HIS A 291 20.90 -21.63 15.28
N PHE A 292 22.00 -20.87 15.42
CA PHE A 292 22.22 -19.67 14.60
C PHE A 292 23.42 -19.85 13.68
N THR A 293 23.22 -19.63 12.39
CA THR A 293 24.30 -19.44 11.41
C THR A 293 24.89 -18.04 11.58
N PRO A 294 26.22 -17.86 11.42
CA PRO A 294 26.85 -16.55 11.56
C PRO A 294 26.34 -15.57 10.50
N LEU A 295 26.01 -14.35 10.93
CA LEU A 295 25.63 -13.21 10.10
C LEU A 295 26.67 -13.01 8.97
N LYS A 296 26.27 -13.17 7.71
CA LYS A 296 27.10 -12.78 6.56
C LYS A 296 26.82 -11.33 6.21
N VAL A 297 27.60 -10.41 6.76
CA VAL A 297 27.63 -9.01 6.30
C VAL A 297 28.48 -8.96 5.03
N GLN A 298 27.87 -8.70 3.88
CA GLN A 298 28.60 -8.41 2.65
C GLN A 298 28.66 -6.89 2.45
N MET A 299 29.87 -6.33 2.51
CA MET A 299 30.12 -4.93 2.20
C MET A 299 30.31 -4.78 0.70
N PHE A 300 29.46 -3.99 0.04
CA PHE A 300 29.63 -3.65 -1.37
C PHE A 300 30.13 -2.20 -1.49
N THR A 301 31.19 -2.00 -2.29
CA THR A 301 31.69 -0.65 -2.61
C THR A 301 30.90 -0.11 -3.80
N LYS A 302 30.46 1.16 -3.71
CA LYS A 302 29.68 1.88 -4.73
C LYS A 302 30.24 1.66 -6.14
N ARG A 303 29.48 0.97 -7.00
CA ARG A 303 29.71 1.02 -8.45
C ARG A 303 29.04 2.29 -8.98
N THR A 304 29.85 3.21 -9.51
CA THR A 304 29.41 4.36 -10.29
C THR A 304 28.94 3.87 -11.67
N SER A 305 27.76 3.27 -11.75
CA SER A 305 27.04 3.13 -13.02
C SER A 305 25.91 4.16 -13.03
N THR A 306 25.89 4.99 -14.07
CA THR A 306 24.78 5.90 -14.40
C THR A 306 23.44 5.17 -14.27
N PRO A 307 22.40 5.80 -13.68
CA PRO A 307 21.12 5.14 -13.47
C PRO A 307 20.55 4.69 -14.82
N THR A 308 20.33 3.39 -14.96
CA THR A 308 19.59 2.83 -16.07
C THR A 308 18.17 3.38 -15.96
N LYS A 309 17.80 4.29 -16.87
CA LYS A 309 16.45 4.84 -16.98
C LYS A 309 15.46 3.67 -17.09
N LEU A 310 14.77 3.35 -16.00
CA LEU A 310 13.71 2.33 -16.00
C LEU A 310 12.56 2.94 -16.81
N THR A 311 12.47 2.57 -18.07
CA THR A 311 11.33 2.94 -18.89
C THR A 311 10.22 1.97 -18.51
N ILE A 312 9.26 2.41 -17.70
CA ILE A 312 8.00 1.69 -17.52
C ILE A 312 7.29 1.80 -18.87
N VAL A 313 7.59 0.86 -19.77
CA VAL A 313 6.75 0.64 -20.94
C VAL A 313 5.46 0.08 -20.38
N SER A 314 4.36 0.82 -20.53
CA SER A 314 3.01 0.26 -20.43
C SER A 314 2.96 -0.85 -21.47
N GLN A 315 3.29 -2.08 -21.06
CA GLN A 315 2.96 -3.24 -21.85
C GLN A 315 1.44 -3.24 -21.88
N VAL A 316 0.90 -3.07 -23.08
CA VAL A 316 -0.47 -3.46 -23.39
C VAL A 316 -0.62 -4.87 -22.84
N ILE A 317 -1.31 -4.99 -21.72
CA ILE A 317 -1.70 -6.28 -21.15
C ILE A 317 -2.61 -6.88 -22.22
N ASP A 318 -2.10 -7.84 -22.98
CA ASP A 318 -2.90 -8.61 -23.91
C ASP A 318 -4.08 -9.19 -23.13
N ASN A 319 -5.29 -8.90 -23.60
CA ASN A 319 -6.57 -9.23 -22.97
C ASN A 319 -6.85 -10.74 -23.00
N SER A 320 -6.01 -11.55 -22.35
CA SER A 320 -6.34 -12.94 -22.07
C SER A 320 -7.34 -12.97 -20.91
N TRP A 321 -8.63 -12.94 -21.27
CA TRP A 321 -9.78 -13.52 -20.59
C TRP A 321 -9.51 -13.92 -19.13
N PHE A 322 -9.92 -13.05 -18.20
CA PHE A 322 -9.97 -13.38 -16.78
C PHE A 322 -11.10 -14.38 -16.55
N GLU A 323 -10.79 -15.67 -16.68
CA GLU A 323 -11.65 -16.73 -16.18
C GLU A 323 -11.39 -16.82 -14.68
N ALA A 324 -12.22 -16.12 -13.90
CA ALA A 324 -12.25 -16.30 -12.45
C ALA A 324 -12.81 -17.70 -12.16
N GLN A 325 -11.95 -18.73 -12.24
CA GLN A 325 -12.26 -20.00 -11.63
C GLN A 325 -12.36 -19.78 -10.12
N ALA A 326 -13.54 -20.01 -9.57
CA ALA A 326 -13.69 -20.18 -8.14
C ALA A 326 -12.85 -21.40 -7.75
N THR A 327 -11.60 -21.18 -7.31
CA THR A 327 -10.79 -22.23 -6.70
C THR A 327 -11.47 -22.62 -5.40
N SER A 328 -12.28 -23.68 -5.50
CA SER A 328 -12.81 -24.40 -4.37
C SER A 328 -11.64 -24.88 -3.49
N VAL A 329 -11.66 -24.47 -2.22
CA VAL A 329 -10.95 -25.11 -1.09
C VAL A 329 -9.42 -25.11 -1.14
N GLU A 330 -8.76 -23.96 -1.36
CA GLU A 330 -7.43 -23.67 -0.78
C GLU A 330 -7.30 -22.26 -0.16
N SER A 331 -8.38 -21.47 -0.18
CA SER A 331 -8.42 -20.10 0.39
C SER A 331 -8.40 -20.04 1.94
N PHE A 332 -8.48 -21.18 2.63
CA PHE A 332 -8.39 -21.19 4.09
C PHE A 332 -7.00 -20.77 4.57
N GLY A 333 -5.92 -21.15 3.87
CA GLY A 333 -4.56 -20.81 4.28
C GLY A 333 -4.27 -19.30 4.31
N ALA A 334 -4.60 -18.58 3.25
CA ALA A 334 -4.31 -17.15 3.12
C ALA A 334 -5.03 -16.29 4.18
N ALA A 335 -6.30 -16.58 4.48
CA ALA A 335 -7.03 -15.84 5.50
C ALA A 335 -6.51 -16.16 6.93
N PHE A 336 -6.11 -17.41 7.22
CA PHE A 336 -5.48 -17.75 8.49
C PHE A 336 -4.10 -17.07 8.64
N VAL A 337 -3.32 -16.98 7.57
CA VAL A 337 -2.03 -16.27 7.58
C VAL A 337 -2.23 -14.78 7.80
N ILE A 338 -3.18 -14.14 7.12
CA ILE A 338 -3.49 -12.71 7.34
C ILE A 338 -3.97 -12.48 8.78
N VAL A 339 -4.86 -13.32 9.31
CA VAL A 339 -5.33 -13.22 10.71
C VAL A 339 -4.19 -13.42 11.70
N ALA A 340 -3.36 -14.45 11.51
CA ALA A 340 -2.23 -14.73 12.38
C ALA A 340 -1.21 -13.59 12.36
N ILE A 341 -0.92 -13.03 11.19
CA ILE A 341 -0.01 -11.89 11.05
C ILE A 341 -0.62 -10.63 11.71
N VAL A 342 -1.89 -10.30 11.45
CA VAL A 342 -2.56 -9.15 12.08
C VAL A 342 -2.59 -9.31 13.61
N VAL A 343 -2.94 -10.48 14.12
CA VAL A 343 -2.94 -10.78 15.56
C VAL A 343 -1.52 -10.70 16.13
N PHE A 344 -0.51 -11.22 15.44
CA PHE A 344 0.89 -11.15 15.87
C PHE A 344 1.41 -9.70 15.91
N VAL A 345 1.09 -8.89 14.90
CA VAL A 345 1.40 -7.45 14.85
C VAL A 345 0.71 -6.71 16.00
N LEU A 346 -0.58 -6.98 16.26
CA LEU A 346 -1.33 -6.38 17.36
C LEU A 346 -0.75 -6.79 18.74
N ILE A 347 -0.39 -8.05 18.94
CA ILE A 347 0.26 -8.53 20.18
C ILE A 347 1.62 -7.85 20.38
N ARG A 348 2.43 -7.71 19.32
CA ARG A 348 3.74 -7.06 19.39
C ARG A 348 3.61 -5.56 19.70
N ARG A 349 2.63 -4.88 19.09
CA ARG A 349 2.28 -3.49 19.42
C ARG A 349 1.85 -3.34 20.89
N GLY A 350 1.02 -4.25 21.40
CA GLY A 350 0.58 -4.25 22.80
C GLY A 350 1.72 -4.44 23.81
N ARG A 351 2.69 -5.30 23.52
CA ARG A 351 3.85 -5.54 24.41
C ARG A 351 4.86 -4.39 24.43
N ARG A 352 4.97 -3.58 23.37
CA ARG A 352 5.90 -2.44 23.32
C ARG A 352 5.50 -1.26 24.20
N SER A 353 4.22 -1.13 24.56
CA SER A 353 3.72 -0.07 25.45
C SER A 353 4.09 -0.26 26.93
N GLN A 354 4.84 -1.31 27.28
CA GLN A 354 5.21 -1.63 28.68
C GLN A 354 6.68 -1.40 29.05
N TYR A 355 7.50 -0.82 28.16
CA TYR A 355 8.86 -0.44 28.55
C TYR A 355 8.85 0.87 29.34
N LYS A 356 8.91 0.77 30.68
CA LYS A 356 9.33 1.90 31.52
C LYS A 356 10.78 2.26 31.16
N PRO A 357 11.14 3.56 31.08
CA PRO A 357 12.53 3.95 30.97
C PRO A 357 13.27 3.38 32.19
N LEU A 358 14.39 2.70 31.94
CA LEU A 358 15.36 2.39 33.00
C LEU A 358 15.97 3.72 33.47
N PRO A 359 16.24 3.86 34.78
CA PRO A 359 16.74 5.10 35.38
C PRO A 359 18.11 5.52 34.83
#